data_AF-A0A7J6WKD7-F1
#
_entry.id   AF-A0A7J6WKD7-F1
#
_cell.length_a   1.000
_cell.length_b   1.000
_cell.length_c   1.000
_cell.angle_alpha   90.00
_cell.angle_beta   90.00
_cell.angle_gamma   90.00
#
_symmetry.space_group_name_H-M   'P 1'
#
loop_
_entity.id
_entity.type
_entity.pdbx_description
1 polymer ?
#
loop_
_entity_poly.entity_id
_entity_poly.type
_entity_poly.pdbx_seq_one_letter_code
_entity_poly.pdbx_strand_id
1 'polypeptide(L)'
;MRCREKIIGYQFCAHSVYNCSYFIESLAGAVLVDSGYNKETVWNCVRPILEPLATLDTMKVHPVRELDELCRCEAYEKEISVSDIDGKPSVTIEVKVNGISYKDTRCGINKKTAKKLAAKTVL
;
A
#
# COMPACT_ATOMS: atom_id res chain seq x y z
N MET A 1 -11.69 -28.64 -14.43
CA MET A 1 -12.82 -28.20 -13.58
C MET A 1 -12.34 -27.09 -12.66
N ARG A 2 -13.10 -25.99 -12.61
CA ARG A 2 -13.14 -24.91 -11.61
C ARG A 2 -11.89 -24.62 -10.77
N CYS A 3 -11.34 -23.42 -10.97
CA CYS A 3 -11.17 -22.50 -9.84
C CYS A 3 -11.77 -21.14 -10.21
N ARG A 4 -12.96 -20.93 -9.67
CA ARG A 4 -13.76 -19.70 -9.70
C ARG A 4 -13.05 -18.59 -8.91
N GLU A 5 -13.28 -17.37 -9.39
CA GLU A 5 -13.74 -16.21 -8.63
C GLU A 5 -13.01 -15.88 -7.32
N LYS A 6 -12.24 -14.79 -7.36
CA LYS A 6 -12.32 -13.65 -6.42
C LYS A 6 -11.59 -12.46 -7.02
N ILE A 7 -12.22 -11.82 -8.01
CA ILE A 7 -11.89 -10.45 -8.41
C ILE A 7 -12.68 -9.54 -7.46
N ILE A 8 -12.15 -9.32 -6.25
CA ILE A 8 -12.70 -8.31 -5.35
C ILE A 8 -11.70 -7.16 -5.30
N GLY A 9 -12.08 -6.09 -5.99
CA GLY A 9 -11.85 -4.69 -5.66
C GLY A 9 -10.51 -4.30 -5.06
N TYR A 10 -9.59 -3.84 -5.91
CA TYR A 10 -8.70 -2.73 -5.56
C TYR A 10 -8.61 -1.76 -6.75
N GLN A 11 -9.77 -1.35 -7.26
CA GLN A 11 -9.94 0.02 -7.72
C GLN A 11 -10.31 0.79 -6.46
N PHE A 12 -9.32 1.29 -5.73
CA PHE A 12 -9.60 2.36 -4.77
C PHE A 12 -10.03 3.54 -5.64
N CYS A 13 -11.34 3.66 -5.83
CA CYS A 13 -11.95 4.69 -6.64
C CYS A 13 -11.68 6.01 -5.90
N ALA A 14 -10.58 6.68 -6.24
CA ALA A 14 -10.22 8.01 -5.73
C ALA A 14 -11.32 9.06 -5.99
N HIS A 15 -12.36 8.71 -6.74
CA HIS A 15 -13.55 9.53 -6.98
C HIS A 15 -14.55 9.54 -5.81
N SER A 16 -14.50 8.57 -4.89
CA SER A 16 -15.44 8.53 -3.74
C SER A 16 -14.88 9.19 -2.47
N VAL A 17 -13.57 9.46 -2.40
CA VAL A 17 -12.90 10.04 -1.22
C VAL A 17 -13.23 11.53 -1.03
N TYR A 18 -13.50 12.27 -2.12
CA TYR A 18 -13.76 13.72 -2.05
C TYR A 18 -15.07 14.08 -1.32
N ASN A 19 -16.06 13.19 -1.30
CA ASN A 19 -17.39 13.52 -0.73
C ASN A 19 -17.44 13.39 0.80
N CYS A 20 -16.54 12.63 1.42
CA CYS A 20 -16.50 12.50 2.87
C CYS A 20 -15.84 13.70 3.56
N SER A 21 -14.96 14.44 2.87
CA SER A 21 -14.27 15.61 3.44
C SER A 21 -15.26 16.71 3.85
N TYR A 22 -16.18 17.05 2.95
CA TYR A 22 -17.16 18.12 3.19
C TYR A 22 -18.08 17.84 4.38
N PHE A 23 -18.42 16.58 4.63
CA PHE A 23 -19.26 16.21 5.77
C PHE A 23 -18.53 16.42 7.11
N ILE A 24 -17.28 15.96 7.21
CA ILE A 24 -16.47 16.10 8.42
C ILE A 24 -16.14 17.57 8.69
N GLU A 25 -15.77 18.33 7.66
CA GLU A 25 -15.49 19.76 7.76
C GLU A 25 -16.72 20.56 8.18
N SER A 26 -17.89 20.28 7.60
CA SER A 26 -19.13 20.95 7.96
C SER A 26 -19.59 20.61 9.38
N LEU A 27 -19.45 19.35 9.80
CA LEU A 27 -19.77 18.92 11.17
C LEU A 27 -18.84 19.60 12.18
N ALA A 28 -17.53 19.61 11.90
CA ALA A 28 -16.55 20.28 12.75
C ALA A 28 -16.85 21.79 12.87
N GLY A 29 -17.23 22.44 11.77
CA GLY A 29 -17.63 23.85 11.76
C GLY A 29 -18.88 24.12 12.61
N ALA A 30 -19.92 23.27 12.51
CA ALA A 30 -21.13 23.39 13.31
C ALA A 30 -20.84 23.24 14.82
N VAL A 31 -20.11 22.19 15.20
CA VAL A 31 -19.74 21.93 16.60
C VAL A 31 -18.85 23.03 17.16
N LEU A 32 -17.97 23.63 16.34
CA LEU A 32 -17.11 24.72 16.76
C LEU A 32 -17.94 25.95 17.16
N VAL A 33 -18.94 26.32 16.36
CA VAL A 33 -19.83 27.46 16.67
C VAL A 33 -20.71 27.15 17.87
N ASP A 34 -21.33 25.97 17.92
CA ASP A 34 -22.26 25.58 18.99
C ASP A 34 -21.56 25.41 20.35
N SER A 35 -20.28 25.06 20.36
CA SER A 35 -19.49 24.89 21.59
C SER A 35 -18.82 26.17 22.09
N GLY A 36 -19.10 27.33 21.49
CA GLY A 36 -18.45 28.59 21.84
C GLY A 36 -16.96 28.59 21.48
N TYR A 37 -16.61 28.03 20.32
CA TYR A 37 -15.24 27.88 19.80
C TYR A 37 -14.34 26.95 20.62
N ASN A 38 -14.92 25.96 21.31
CA ASN A 38 -14.16 24.98 22.09
C ASN A 38 -13.60 23.85 21.20
N LYS A 39 -12.29 23.90 20.95
CA LYS A 39 -11.58 22.93 20.10
C LYS A 39 -11.55 21.51 20.68
N GLU A 40 -11.58 21.37 22.00
CA GLU A 40 -11.58 20.05 22.65
C GLU A 40 -12.91 19.32 22.42
N THR A 41 -14.02 20.06 22.47
CA THR A 41 -15.36 19.55 22.12
C THR A 41 -15.41 19.11 20.66
N VAL A 42 -14.86 19.90 19.73
CA VAL A 42 -14.77 19.53 18.30
C VAL A 42 -13.94 18.26 18.12
N TRP A 43 -12.77 18.17 18.75
CA TRP A 43 -11.91 16.99 18.66
C TRP A 43 -12.59 15.73 19.20
N ASN A 44 -13.24 15.81 20.37
CA ASN A 44 -13.95 14.67 20.95
C ASN A 44 -15.14 14.20 20.10
N CYS A 45 -15.76 15.10 19.34
CA CYS A 45 -16.85 14.77 18.41
C CYS A 45 -16.33 14.12 17.11
N VAL A 46 -15.24 14.65 16.53
CA VAL A 46 -14.73 14.20 15.23
C VAL A 46 -13.84 12.96 15.35
N ARG A 47 -13.06 12.82 16.43
CA ARG A 47 -12.17 11.67 16.68
C ARG A 47 -12.81 10.29 16.43
N PRO A 48 -13.99 9.95 16.99
CA PRO A 48 -14.60 8.64 16.75
C PRO A 48 -15.02 8.40 15.30
N ILE A 49 -15.26 9.46 14.52
CA ILE A 49 -15.56 9.34 13.08
C ILE A 49 -14.28 9.07 12.28
N LEU A 50 -13.16 9.60 12.78
CA LEU A 50 -11.83 9.36 12.23
C LEU A 50 -11.22 8.04 12.70
N GLU A 51 -11.75 7.36 13.72
CA GLU A 51 -11.31 6.03 14.18
C GLU A 51 -12.25 4.96 13.58
N PRO A 52 -11.86 4.17 12.57
CA PRO A 52 -10.52 3.64 12.37
C PRO A 52 -9.80 4.37 11.23
N LEU A 53 -8.97 5.36 11.59
CA LEU A 53 -7.90 5.83 10.75
C LEU A 53 -7.07 4.58 10.53
N ALA A 54 -7.00 4.12 9.28
CA ALA A 54 -6.21 2.96 8.93
C ALA A 54 -4.86 3.09 9.63
N THR A 55 -4.66 2.34 10.70
CA THR A 55 -3.36 2.24 11.35
C THR A 55 -2.42 1.77 10.27
N LEU A 56 -1.18 2.26 10.25
CA LEU A 56 -0.20 1.87 9.24
C LEU A 56 -0.14 0.33 9.07
N ASP A 57 -0.45 -0.42 10.13
CA ASP A 57 -0.59 -1.88 10.16
C ASP A 57 -1.73 -2.45 9.29
N THR A 58 -2.80 -1.70 9.07
CA THR A 58 -3.92 -2.08 8.18
C THR A 58 -3.73 -1.64 6.73
N MET A 59 -2.82 -0.67 6.48
CA MET A 59 -2.41 -0.32 5.13
C MET A 59 -1.40 -1.34 4.63
N LYS A 60 -1.84 -2.26 3.76
CA LYS A 60 -0.91 -3.17 3.06
C LYS A 60 0.12 -2.36 2.28
N VAL A 61 1.34 -2.26 2.82
CA VAL A 61 2.46 -1.61 2.15
C VAL A 61 2.67 -2.31 0.82
N HIS A 62 2.93 -1.54 -0.23
CA HIS A 62 3.20 -2.12 -1.53
C HIS A 62 4.52 -2.92 -1.44
N PRO A 63 4.57 -4.20 -1.82
CA PRO A 63 5.71 -5.08 -1.52
C PRO A 63 7.02 -4.59 -2.16
N VAL A 64 6.94 -3.85 -3.28
CA VAL A 64 8.12 -3.21 -3.87
C VAL A 64 8.66 -2.10 -2.95
N ARG A 65 7.78 -1.30 -2.34
CA ARG A 65 8.15 -0.20 -1.46
C ARG A 65 8.73 -0.73 -0.15
N GLU A 66 8.10 -1.76 0.42
CA GLU A 66 8.60 -2.45 1.62
C GLU A 66 10.02 -3.00 1.40
N LEU A 67 10.24 -3.71 0.28
CA LEU A 67 11.55 -4.22 -0.07
C LEU A 67 12.59 -3.09 -0.30
N ASP A 68 12.19 -2.00 -0.96
CA ASP A 68 13.07 -0.84 -1.17
C ASP A 68 13.44 -0.17 0.16
N GLU A 69 12.50 -0.04 1.10
CA GLU A 69 12.72 0.54 2.42
C GLU A 69 13.65 -0.33 3.27
N LEU A 70 13.42 -1.65 3.31
CA LEU A 70 14.27 -2.60 4.03
C LEU A 70 15.71 -2.61 3.49
N CYS A 71 15.88 -2.71 2.17
CA CYS A 71 17.22 -2.67 1.57
C CYS A 71 17.95 -1.35 1.87
N ARG A 72 17.22 -0.23 1.94
CA ARG A 72 17.81 1.08 2.23
C ARG A 72 18.18 1.23 3.71
N CYS A 73 17.33 0.79 4.63
CA CYS A 73 17.57 0.89 6.07
C CYS A 73 18.75 0.04 6.52
N GLU A 74 18.85 -1.18 6.00
CA GLU A 74 19.86 -2.16 6.41
C GLU A 74 21.09 -2.20 5.47
N ALA A 75 21.14 -1.29 4.49
CA ALA A 75 22.20 -1.22 3.47
C ALA A 75 22.42 -2.53 2.69
N TYR A 76 21.35 -3.29 2.42
CA TYR A 76 21.42 -4.52 1.63
C TYR A 76 21.67 -4.24 0.15
N GLU A 77 22.49 -5.07 -0.48
CA GLU A 77 22.71 -5.02 -1.92
C GLU A 77 21.53 -5.70 -2.63
N LYS A 78 20.91 -4.99 -3.58
CA LYS A 78 19.80 -5.49 -4.38
C LYS A 78 20.09 -5.35 -5.87
N GLU A 79 19.89 -6.44 -6.59
CA GLU A 79 19.97 -6.49 -8.05
C GLU A 79 18.61 -6.84 -8.65
N ILE A 80 18.24 -6.16 -9.73
CA ILE A 80 16.98 -6.41 -10.45
C ILE A 80 17.32 -6.61 -11.92
N SER A 81 17.02 -7.81 -12.43
CA SER A 81 17.18 -8.13 -13.85
C SER A 81 15.82 -8.40 -14.49
N VAL A 82 15.68 -7.97 -15.74
CA VAL A 82 14.46 -8.15 -16.53
C VAL A 82 14.80 -9.03 -17.72
N SER A 83 14.04 -10.11 -17.88
CA SER A 83 14.15 -11.05 -19.00
C SER A 83 12.79 -11.18 -19.69
N ASP A 84 12.80 -11.73 -20.90
CA ASP A 84 11.59 -12.20 -21.57
C ASP A 84 11.58 -13.72 -21.52
N ILE A 85 10.51 -14.29 -20.96
CA ILE A 85 10.32 -15.73 -20.91
C ILE A 85 8.97 -16.00 -21.57
N ASP A 86 9.01 -16.70 -22.71
CA ASP A 86 7.80 -17.14 -23.42
C ASP A 86 6.91 -15.96 -23.88
N GLY A 87 7.52 -14.86 -24.34
CA GLY A 87 6.83 -13.66 -24.80
C GLY A 87 6.21 -12.83 -23.66
N LYS A 88 6.58 -13.13 -22.40
CA LYS A 88 6.11 -12.41 -21.21
C LYS A 88 7.29 -11.81 -20.46
N PRO A 89 7.15 -10.57 -19.96
CA PRO A 89 8.17 -9.96 -19.13
C PRO A 89 8.30 -10.71 -17.80
N SER A 90 9.52 -11.17 -17.53
CA SER A 90 9.94 -11.81 -16.28
C SER A 90 10.91 -10.89 -15.55
N VAL A 91 10.75 -10.80 -14.24
CA VAL A 91 11.62 -9.99 -13.37
C VAL A 91 12.23 -10.90 -12.32
N THR A 92 13.54 -10.82 -12.21
CA THR A 92 14.33 -11.48 -11.18
C THR A 92 14.82 -10.44 -10.20
N ILE A 93 14.59 -10.68 -8.91
CA ILE A 93 15.09 -9.83 -7.83
C ILE A 93 16.01 -10.67 -6.97
N GLU A 94 17.20 -10.15 -6.72
CA GLU A 94 18.22 -10.76 -5.86
C GLU A 94 18.62 -9.76 -4.77
N VAL A 95 18.59 -10.19 -3.51
CA VAL A 95 18.95 -9.37 -2.35
C VAL A 95 19.98 -10.12 -1.52
N LYS A 96 21.13 -9.48 -1.25
CA LYS A 96 22.19 -10.05 -0.42
C LYS A 96 22.12 -9.49 0.99
N VAL A 97 21.94 -10.38 1.96
CA VAL A 97 21.85 -10.07 3.40
C VAL A 97 22.92 -10.88 4.12
N ASN A 98 23.90 -10.22 4.74
CA ASN A 98 24.95 -10.87 5.54
C ASN A 98 25.66 -12.05 4.84
N GLY A 99 25.87 -11.94 3.53
CA GLY A 99 26.50 -12.99 2.71
C GLY A 99 25.56 -14.08 2.18
N ILE A 100 24.26 -14.02 2.53
CA ILE A 100 23.22 -14.91 2.01
C ILE A 100 22.46 -14.20 0.89
N SER A 101 22.36 -14.82 -0.29
CA SER A 101 21.62 -14.29 -1.45
C SER A 101 20.21 -14.87 -1.53
N TYR A 102 19.20 -14.01 -1.46
CA TYR A 102 17.79 -14.36 -1.69
C TYR A 102 17.40 -13.94 -3.10
N LYS A 103 17.00 -14.91 -3.93
CA LYS A 103 16.70 -14.68 -5.34
C LYS A 103 15.39 -15.32 -5.73
N ASP A 104 14.52 -14.56 -6.41
CA ASP A 104 13.33 -15.12 -7.03
C ASP A 104 13.02 -14.44 -8.37
N THR A 105 12.42 -15.23 -9.26
CA THR A 105 12.03 -14.84 -10.61
C THR A 105 10.53 -15.03 -10.79
N ARG A 106 9.85 -13.98 -11.26
CA ARG A 106 8.41 -14.03 -11.53
C ARG A 106 8.05 -13.39 -12.87
N CYS A 107 7.19 -14.08 -13.60
CA CYS A 107 6.57 -13.58 -14.82
C CYS A 107 5.32 -12.76 -14.50
N GLY A 108 5.02 -11.78 -15.34
CA GLY A 108 3.79 -11.01 -15.25
C GLY A 108 3.29 -10.58 -16.63
N ILE A 109 2.05 -10.09 -16.66
CA ILE A 109 1.47 -9.50 -17.89
C ILE A 109 2.29 -8.26 -18.31
N ASN A 110 2.88 -7.55 -17.35
CA ASN A 110 3.77 -6.43 -17.58
C ASN A 110 4.91 -6.44 -16.55
N LYS A 111 5.96 -5.64 -16.82
CA LYS A 111 7.15 -5.52 -15.95
C LYS A 111 6.79 -5.09 -14.52
N LYS A 112 5.77 -4.24 -14.34
CA LYS A 112 5.34 -3.76 -13.02
C LYS A 112 4.73 -4.87 -12.16
N THR A 113 3.87 -5.69 -12.75
CA THR A 113 3.24 -6.85 -12.10
C THR A 113 4.28 -7.92 -11.81
N ALA A 114 5.18 -8.21 -12.74
CA ALA A 114 6.30 -9.13 -12.54
C ALA A 114 7.18 -8.70 -11.35
N LYS A 115 7.58 -7.42 -11.31
CA LYS A 115 8.35 -6.83 -10.20
C LYS A 115 7.61 -6.92 -8.87
N LYS A 116 6.30 -6.64 -8.85
CA LYS A 116 5.48 -6.74 -7.63
C LYS A 116 5.42 -8.17 -7.08
N LEU A 117 5.28 -9.16 -7.96
CA LEU A 117 5.23 -10.57 -7.58
C LEU A 117 6.59 -11.08 -7.10
N ALA A 118 7.67 -10.71 -7.79
CA ALA A 118 9.03 -11.04 -7.38
C ALA A 118 9.35 -10.42 -6.01
N ALA A 119 9.04 -9.13 -5.82
CA ALA A 119 9.31 -8.45 -4.55
C ALA A 119 8.56 -9.09 -3.38
N LYS A 120 7.31 -9.50 -3.60
CA LYS A 120 6.51 -10.20 -2.58
C LYS A 120 7.07 -11.58 -2.21
N THR A 121 7.80 -12.23 -3.10
CA THR A 121 8.36 -13.57 -2.82
C THR A 121 9.74 -13.50 -2.18
N VAL A 122 10.49 -12.43 -2.44
CA VAL A 122 11.81 -12.20 -1.83
C VAL A 122 11.72 -11.68 -0.39
N LEU A 123 10.64 -10.95 -0.06
CA LEU A 123 10.26 -10.59 1.32
C LEU A 123 9.81 -11.83 2.10
#